data_AF-A0A961U673-F1
#
_entry.id   AF-A0A961U673-F1
#
_cell.length_a   1.000
_cell.length_b   1.000
_cell.length_c   1.000
_cell.angle_alpha   90.00
_cell.angle_beta   90.00
_cell.angle_gamma   90.00
#
_symmetry.space_group_name_H-M   'P 1'
#
loop_
_entity.id
_entity.type
_entity.pdbx_description
1 polymer ?
#
loop_
_entity_poly.entity_id
_entity_poly.type
_entity_poly.pdbx_seq_one_letter_code
_entity_poly.pdbx_strand_id
1 'polypeptide(L)'
;SGNPVAAVAGLKTMEILRRPGAYDRLFANGERLMQMCTRHLTDAGIAHRVVGHPSLFDVVFTDRDVRTYRDVLAADQKANAEFNRVLRERGIFKSPGKLYPSLALTEDDFAQTDAAVRAAAAALAGR
;
A
#
# COMPACT_ATOMS: atom_id res chain seq x y z
N SER A 1 -4.89 23.08 19.35
CA SER A 1 -5.60 24.28 18.88
C SER A 1 -7.07 24.34 19.27
N GLY A 2 -7.70 23.28 19.83
CA GLY A 2 -9.06 23.38 20.40
C GLY A 2 -10.19 23.62 19.38
N ASN A 3 -9.95 23.34 18.09
CA ASN A 3 -10.97 23.53 17.06
C ASN A 3 -12.16 22.58 17.28
N PRO A 4 -13.39 23.10 17.50
CA PRO A 4 -14.55 22.26 17.82
C PRO A 4 -14.94 21.31 16.68
N VAL A 5 -14.75 21.70 15.42
CA VAL A 5 -15.01 20.82 14.27
C VAL A 5 -14.08 19.61 14.28
N ALA A 6 -12.78 19.84 14.51
CA ALA A 6 -11.79 18.78 14.60
C ALA A 6 -12.05 17.86 15.81
N ALA A 7 -12.48 18.43 16.94
CA ALA A 7 -12.81 17.67 18.14
C ALA A 7 -14.00 16.71 17.91
N VAL A 8 -15.10 17.22 17.34
CA VAL A 8 -16.30 16.40 17.06
C VAL A 8 -16.00 15.34 15.99
N ALA A 9 -15.28 15.69 14.92
CA ALA A 9 -14.87 14.74 13.88
C ALA A 9 -13.94 13.64 14.42
N GLY A 10 -12.99 14.00 15.29
CA GLY A 10 -12.10 13.06 15.95
C GLY A 10 -12.85 12.09 16.87
N LEU A 11 -13.76 12.59 17.71
CA LEU A 11 -14.60 11.75 18.57
C LEU A 11 -15.43 10.76 17.76
N LYS A 12 -16.04 11.22 16.66
CA LYS A 12 -16.84 10.33 15.80
C LYS A 12 -16.00 9.29 15.06
N THR A 13 -14.81 9.67 14.60
CA THR A 13 -13.85 8.73 14.00
C THR A 13 -13.47 7.64 14.99
N MET A 14 -13.12 8.00 16.23
CA MET A 14 -12.76 7.03 17.27
C MET A 14 -13.92 6.10 17.64
N GLU A 15 -15.16 6.61 17.65
CA GLU A 15 -16.35 5.79 17.84
C GLU A 15 -16.51 4.77 16.72
N ILE A 16 -16.42 5.20 15.46
CA ILE A 16 -16.53 4.31 14.28
C ILE A 16 -15.44 3.23 14.31
N LEU A 17 -14.20 3.60 14.59
CA LEU A 17 -13.08 2.66 14.65
C LEU A 17 -13.21 1.65 15.80
N ARG A 18 -13.92 1.98 16.88
CA ARG A 18 -14.17 1.06 18.01
C ARG A 18 -15.32 0.08 17.77
N ARG A 19 -16.09 0.24 16.70
CA ARG A 19 -17.17 -0.70 16.39
C ARG A 19 -16.59 -2.10 16.15
N PRO A 20 -17.28 -3.16 16.62
CA PRO A 20 -16.84 -4.54 16.37
C PRO A 20 -16.55 -4.78 14.88
N GLY A 21 -15.42 -5.42 14.58
CA GLY A 21 -15.01 -5.77 13.21
C GLY A 21 -14.38 -4.63 12.39
N ALA A 22 -14.33 -3.38 12.89
CA ALA A 22 -13.74 -2.28 12.14
C ALA A 22 -12.24 -2.48 11.89
N TYR A 23 -11.46 -2.78 12.93
CA TYR A 23 -10.03 -3.05 12.77
C TYR A 23 -9.76 -4.35 12.00
N ASP A 24 -10.54 -5.39 12.21
CA ASP A 24 -10.41 -6.66 11.47
C ASP A 24 -10.57 -6.42 9.96
N ARG A 25 -11.59 -5.63 9.57
CA ARG A 25 -11.79 -5.25 8.16
C ARG A 25 -10.66 -4.37 7.64
N LEU A 26 -10.15 -3.43 8.44
CA LEU A 26 -9.01 -2.60 8.04
C LEU A 26 -7.77 -3.45 7.76
N PHE A 27 -7.49 -4.43 8.62
CA PHE A 27 -6.34 -5.32 8.48
C PHE A 27 -6.53 -6.27 7.29
N ALA A 28 -7.71 -6.85 7.11
CA ALA A 28 -8.03 -7.67 5.94
C ALA A 28 -7.86 -6.88 4.62
N ASN A 29 -8.29 -5.62 4.58
CA ASN A 29 -8.07 -4.74 3.43
C ASN A 29 -6.57 -4.53 3.16
N GLY A 30 -5.78 -4.31 4.21
CA GLY A 30 -4.33 -4.17 4.12
C GLY A 30 -3.65 -5.42 3.60
N GLU A 31 -3.95 -6.58 4.18
CA GLU A 31 -3.43 -7.88 3.76
C GLU A 31 -3.73 -8.18 2.31
N ARG A 32 -4.97 -7.88 1.85
CA ARG A 32 -5.35 -8.04 0.45
C ARG A 32 -4.49 -7.19 -0.48
N LEU A 33 -4.23 -5.93 -0.13
CA LEU A 33 -3.36 -5.05 -0.92
C LEU A 33 -1.90 -5.55 -0.92
N MET A 34 -1.39 -5.99 0.23
CA MET A 34 -0.04 -6.57 0.36
C MET A 34 0.10 -7.80 -0.53
N GLN A 35 -0.88 -8.70 -0.51
CA GLN A 35 -0.89 -9.92 -1.32
C GLN A 35 -0.97 -9.64 -2.82
N MET A 36 -1.75 -8.64 -3.25
CA MET A 36 -1.79 -8.21 -4.66
C MET A 36 -0.39 -7.79 -5.14
N CYS A 37 0.30 -6.94 -4.36
CA CYS A 37 1.68 -6.53 -4.65
C CYS A 37 2.62 -7.73 -4.69
N THR A 38 2.62 -8.56 -3.65
CA THR A 38 3.52 -9.71 -3.57
C THR A 38 3.32 -10.68 -4.72
N ARG A 39 2.07 -11.05 -5.03
CA ARG A 39 1.74 -11.98 -6.11
C ARG A 39 2.28 -11.47 -7.45
N HIS A 40 1.84 -10.30 -7.90
CA HIS A 40 2.19 -9.80 -9.24
C HIS A 40 3.69 -9.50 -9.39
N LEU A 41 4.34 -9.01 -8.33
CA LEU A 41 5.79 -8.78 -8.36
C LEU A 41 6.59 -10.09 -8.35
N THR A 42 6.13 -11.11 -7.62
CA THR A 42 6.75 -12.45 -7.61
C THR A 42 6.61 -13.13 -8.96
N ASP A 43 5.40 -13.12 -9.54
CA ASP A 43 5.11 -13.72 -10.85
C ASP A 43 5.93 -13.05 -11.97
N ALA A 44 6.23 -11.75 -11.82
CA ALA A 44 7.09 -10.99 -12.73
C ALA A 44 8.60 -11.12 -12.43
N GLY A 45 9.00 -11.92 -11.43
CA GLY A 45 10.40 -12.13 -11.07
C GLY A 45 11.09 -10.93 -10.42
N ILE A 46 10.34 -9.96 -9.91
CA ILE A 46 10.88 -8.73 -9.31
C ILE A 46 11.24 -8.98 -7.86
N ALA A 47 12.51 -8.77 -7.49
CA ALA A 47 12.95 -8.82 -6.11
C ALA A 47 12.30 -7.70 -5.28
N HIS A 48 11.56 -8.07 -4.23
CA HIS A 48 10.85 -7.12 -3.39
C HIS A 48 10.63 -7.65 -1.96
N ARG A 49 10.37 -6.71 -1.04
CA ARG A 49 9.89 -6.96 0.32
C ARG A 49 8.68 -6.06 0.58
N VAL A 50 7.59 -6.66 1.06
CA VAL A 50 6.49 -5.90 1.65
C VAL A 50 6.78 -5.75 3.14
N VAL A 51 6.92 -4.51 3.60
CA VAL A 51 7.33 -4.20 4.98
C VAL A 51 6.25 -3.40 5.69
N GLY A 52 6.02 -3.71 6.96
CA GLY A 52 5.07 -2.99 7.82
C GLY A 52 3.94 -3.88 8.33
N HIS A 53 2.90 -3.23 8.85
CA HIS A 53 1.69 -3.86 9.38
C HIS A 53 0.56 -3.71 8.35
N PRO A 54 -0.47 -4.58 8.31
CA PRO A 54 -1.58 -4.40 7.38
C PRO A 54 -2.25 -3.02 7.44
N SER A 55 -2.23 -2.32 8.56
CA SER A 55 -2.75 -0.94 8.65
C SER A 55 -1.81 0.14 8.09
N LEU A 56 -0.54 -0.19 7.83
CA LEU A 56 0.51 0.70 7.33
C LEU A 56 1.70 -0.12 6.84
N PHE A 57 1.85 -0.21 5.52
CA PHE A 57 2.92 -0.98 4.88
C PHE A 57 3.48 -0.25 3.66
N ASP A 58 4.54 -0.79 3.06
CA ASP A 58 5.02 -0.37 1.74
C ASP A 58 5.72 -1.52 1.00
N VAL A 59 5.98 -1.31 -0.29
CA VAL A 59 6.77 -2.21 -1.13
C VAL A 59 8.17 -1.63 -1.32
N VAL A 60 9.18 -2.39 -0.89
CA VAL A 60 10.59 -2.04 -1.05
C VAL A 60 11.20 -2.96 -2.10
N PHE A 61 11.75 -2.40 -3.17
CA PHE A 61 12.33 -3.15 -4.29
C PHE A 61 13.78 -3.51 -3.99
N THR A 62 13.98 -4.73 -3.49
CA THR A 62 15.28 -5.23 -3.00
C THR A 62 15.24 -6.75 -2.89
N ASP A 63 16.41 -7.38 -3.00
CA ASP A 63 16.65 -8.80 -2.75
C ASP A 63 17.04 -9.10 -1.29
N ARG A 64 17.29 -8.06 -0.48
CA ARG A 64 17.76 -8.17 0.91
C ARG A 64 16.62 -8.06 1.92
N ASP A 65 16.92 -8.44 3.16
CA ASP A 65 16.08 -8.12 4.31
C ASP A 65 16.07 -6.60 4.55
N VAL A 66 14.92 -6.07 4.98
CA VAL A 66 14.74 -4.64 5.29
C VAL A 66 14.40 -4.52 6.77
N ARG A 67 15.37 -4.08 7.58
CA ARG A 67 15.22 -3.96 9.04
C ARG A 67 15.46 -2.54 9.55
N THR A 68 16.09 -1.71 8.74
CA THR A 68 16.48 -0.35 9.09
C THR A 68 16.07 0.62 8.00
N TYR A 69 16.06 1.90 8.35
CA TYR A 69 15.88 2.97 7.37
C TYR A 69 16.96 2.95 6.27
N ARG A 70 18.20 2.55 6.60
CA ARG A 70 19.29 2.47 5.62
C ARG A 70 19.03 1.40 4.57
N ASP A 71 18.37 0.30 4.94
CA ASP A 71 18.02 -0.77 4.00
C ASP A 71 17.00 -0.27 2.97
N VAL A 72 16.03 0.55 3.40
CA VAL A 72 15.05 1.18 2.50
C VAL A 72 15.74 2.15 1.54
N LEU A 73 16.69 2.96 2.03
CA LEU A 73 17.43 3.90 1.17
C LEU A 73 18.32 3.19 0.15
N ALA A 74 18.86 2.02 0.48
CA ALA A 74 19.69 1.22 -0.40
C ALA A 74 18.90 0.45 -1.47
N ALA A 75 17.57 0.37 -1.33
CA ALA A 75 16.69 -0.30 -2.28
C ALA A 75 16.61 0.42 -3.64
N ASP A 76 16.08 -0.26 -4.65
CA ASP A 76 15.96 0.28 -6.00
C ASP A 76 14.89 1.39 -6.09
N GLN A 77 15.36 2.63 -5.96
CA GLN A 77 14.52 3.82 -6.07
C GLN A 77 14.00 4.05 -7.49
N LYS A 78 14.67 3.54 -8.53
CA LYS A 78 14.20 3.67 -9.92
C LYS A 78 13.05 2.71 -10.17
N ALA A 79 13.10 1.49 -9.65
CA ALA A 79 11.97 0.56 -9.68
C ALA A 79 10.79 1.11 -8.89
N ASN A 80 11.02 1.68 -7.70
CA ASN A 80 9.95 2.33 -6.92
C ASN A 80 9.31 3.49 -7.70
N ALA A 81 10.10 4.40 -8.28
CA ALA A 81 9.57 5.52 -9.04
C ALA A 81 8.73 5.07 -10.24
N GLU A 82 9.20 4.05 -10.96
CA GLU A 82 8.50 3.48 -12.12
C GLU A 82 7.20 2.79 -11.72
N PHE A 83 7.22 1.97 -10.67
CA PHE A 83 6.02 1.33 -10.12
C PHE A 83 4.95 2.37 -9.77
N ASN A 84 5.32 3.44 -9.06
CA ASN A 84 4.40 4.51 -8.69
C ASN A 84 3.95 5.36 -9.88
N ARG A 85 4.76 5.50 -10.94
CA ARG A 85 4.36 6.15 -12.19
C ARG A 85 3.24 5.36 -12.87
N VAL A 86 3.44 4.05 -13.04
CA VAL A 86 2.46 3.18 -13.72
C VAL A 86 1.17 3.06 -12.92
N LEU A 87 1.24 2.93 -11.59
CA LEU A 87 0.04 2.95 -10.73
C LEU A 87 -0.79 4.22 -10.96
N ARG A 88 -0.13 5.39 -11.01
CA ARG A 88 -0.78 6.67 -11.23
C ARG A 88 -1.44 6.77 -12.60
N GLU A 89 -0.78 6.27 -13.64
CA GLU A 89 -1.34 6.20 -15.00
C GLU A 89 -2.56 5.28 -15.09
N ARG A 90 -2.69 4.34 -14.15
CA ARG A 90 -3.85 3.45 -14.00
C ARG A 90 -4.88 3.95 -12.96
N GLY A 91 -4.74 5.20 -12.53
CA GLY A 91 -5.69 5.84 -11.62
C GLY A 91 -5.49 5.51 -10.13
N ILE A 92 -4.41 4.81 -9.77
CA ILE A 92 -4.08 4.52 -8.37
C ILE A 92 -3.03 5.53 -7.88
N PHE A 93 -3.48 6.48 -7.06
CA PHE A 93 -2.59 7.45 -6.43
C PHE A 93 -2.10 6.94 -5.07
N LYS A 94 -0.79 6.72 -4.95
CA LYS A 94 -0.12 6.49 -3.66
C LYS A 94 1.16 7.32 -3.56
N SER A 95 1.61 7.51 -2.32
CA SER A 95 2.94 8.05 -2.02
C SER A 95 4.03 7.10 -2.56
N PRO A 96 5.21 7.60 -2.98
CA PRO A 96 6.38 6.76 -3.24
C PRO A 96 6.82 5.93 -2.03
N GLY A 97 6.40 6.34 -0.82
CA GLY A 97 6.58 5.59 0.42
C GLY A 97 5.29 4.92 0.92
N LYS A 98 5.17 4.91 2.24
CA LYS A 98 4.08 4.32 3.06
C LYS A 98 2.68 4.40 2.42
N LEU A 99 1.99 3.26 2.42
CA LEU A 99 0.59 3.08 2.05
C LEU A 99 -0.28 2.90 3.30
N TYR A 100 -1.42 3.59 3.33
CA TYR A 100 -2.42 3.51 4.39
C TYR A 100 -3.73 2.96 3.81
N PRO A 101 -4.14 1.73 4.16
CA PRO A 101 -5.43 1.21 3.75
C PRO A 101 -6.58 1.97 4.40
N SER A 102 -7.75 1.92 3.76
CA SER A 102 -8.95 2.62 4.22
C SER A 102 -10.10 1.64 4.42
N LEU A 103 -10.97 1.94 5.38
CA LEU A 103 -12.25 1.27 5.56
C LEU A 103 -13.25 1.57 4.44
N ALA A 104 -12.99 2.59 3.62
CA ALA A 104 -13.83 3.00 2.52
C ALA A 104 -13.59 2.21 1.22
N LEU A 105 -12.56 1.36 1.18
CA LEU A 105 -12.26 0.56 -0.01
C LEU A 105 -13.41 -0.41 -0.33
N THR A 106 -13.76 -0.43 -1.60
CA THR A 106 -14.79 -1.28 -2.20
C THR A 106 -14.17 -2.39 -3.04
N GLU A 107 -14.97 -3.35 -3.50
CA GLU A 107 -14.51 -4.39 -4.42
C GLU A 107 -14.01 -3.82 -5.76
N ASP A 108 -14.62 -2.74 -6.25
CA ASP A 108 -14.18 -2.06 -7.48
C ASP A 108 -12.80 -1.42 -7.27
N ASP A 109 -12.55 -0.80 -6.11
CA ASP A 109 -11.23 -0.25 -5.78
C ASP A 109 -10.16 -1.35 -5.76
N PHE A 110 -10.50 -2.53 -5.21
CA PHE A 110 -9.59 -3.68 -5.19
C PHE A 110 -9.34 -4.23 -6.60
N ALA A 111 -10.37 -4.33 -7.44
CA ALA A 111 -10.23 -4.79 -8.81
C ALA A 111 -9.37 -3.83 -9.64
N GLN A 112 -9.60 -2.52 -9.51
CA GLN A 112 -8.79 -1.49 -10.18
C GLN A 112 -7.34 -1.53 -9.68
N THR A 113 -7.15 -1.65 -8.36
CA THR A 113 -5.81 -1.70 -7.76
C THR A 113 -5.05 -2.96 -8.19
N ASP A 114 -5.67 -4.12 -8.19
CA ASP A 114 -5.04 -5.37 -8.65
C ASP A 114 -4.59 -5.26 -10.12
N ALA A 115 -5.47 -4.75 -10.99
CA ALA A 115 -5.14 -4.53 -12.40
C ALA A 115 -3.99 -3.53 -12.59
N ALA A 116 -3.95 -2.46 -11.79
CA ALA A 116 -2.88 -1.46 -11.82
C ALA A 116 -1.54 -2.05 -11.33
N VAL A 117 -1.55 -2.80 -10.23
CA VAL A 117 -0.36 -3.46 -9.68
C VAL A 117 0.18 -4.49 -10.66
N ARG A 118 -0.68 -5.28 -11.32
CA ARG A 118 -0.28 -6.22 -12.38
C ARG A 118 0.43 -5.50 -13.52
N ALA A 119 -0.14 -4.38 -14.00
CA ALA A 119 0.48 -3.58 -15.06
C ALA A 119 1.83 -2.99 -14.64
N ALA A 120 1.93 -2.50 -13.39
CA ALA A 120 3.17 -1.95 -12.85
C ALA A 120 4.26 -3.03 -12.71
N ALA A 121 3.92 -4.23 -12.25
CA ALA A 121 4.85 -5.37 -12.20
C ALA A 121 5.37 -5.75 -13.59
N ALA A 122 4.48 -5.83 -14.60
CA ALA A 122 4.87 -6.12 -15.98
C ALA A 122 5.81 -5.05 -16.57
N ALA A 123 5.58 -3.77 -16.26
CA ALA A 123 6.44 -2.68 -16.71
C ALA A 123 7.86 -2.75 -16.11
N LEU A 124 8.00 -3.28 -14.89
CA LEU A 124 9.31 -3.50 -14.27
C LEU A 124 10.07 -4.67 -14.88
N ALA A 125 9.38 -5.74 -15.31
CA ALA A 125 9.99 -6.93 -15.90
C ALA A 125 10.51 -6.72 -17.33
N GLY A 126 9.99 -5.72 -18.05
CA GLY A 126 10.43 -5.37 -19.41
C GLY A 126 11.72 -4.56 -19.48
N ARG A 127 12.49 -4.47 -18.40
CA ARG A 127 13.75 -3.72 -18.27
C ARG A 127 14.93 -4.66 -18.14
#